data_AF-A0A7C1A0L7-F1
#
_entry.id   AF-A0A7C1A0L7-F1
#
_cell.length_a   1.000
_cell.length_b   1.000
_cell.length_c   1.000
_cell.angle_alpha   90.00
_cell.angle_beta   90.00
_cell.angle_gamma   90.00
#
_symmetry.space_group_name_H-M   'P 1'
#
loop_
_entity.id
_entity.type
_entity.pdbx_description
1 polymer ?
#
loop_
_entity_poly.entity_id
_entity_poly.type
_entity_poly.pdbx_seq_one_letter_code
_entity_poly.pdbx_strand_id
1 'polypeptide(L)'
;MRRGLMLAVIIMILLMISLPQCAVNVRANPIPSVPAFLEAEYINISIEKISEKEAVVLVDGVYPMRFTGEGGFIYFPIPREALNSSNITVLMDGKSISYNITWRGTMSNNKDFQYESSFGVLPMICFKTNASADENVRNIRIIYTYKINVSNHPRPGTFATIYAMGTGRYYMTYAKECTAHVNIWVKGFKGYKLTVILTSLTKFSETVESDMKKFYLEKTALFGGIRDDLIIVLEKGANANKVILKNISLDSISAGKGYITGRLTLTFENAGYTVELLGAELKGGAINVYLSVKSVANKTGAMTAYSVPVNFILPYDLSSNVSSVIVNIYVNGEFQKSILAQLGSFNNTNEDKNNEESLDWSLITIPLVAITAVLFIVMVSLRRRF
;
A
#
# COMPACT_ATOMS: atom_id res chain seq x y z
N MET A 1 -50.09 -27.73 -2.01
CA MET A 1 -49.25 -27.25 -0.90
C MET A 1 -47.75 -27.56 -1.04
N ARG A 2 -47.32 -28.81 -1.31
CA ARG A 2 -45.88 -29.17 -1.31
C ARG A 2 -44.98 -28.48 -2.35
N ARG A 3 -45.50 -28.15 -3.55
CA ARG A 3 -44.72 -27.51 -4.63
C ARG A 3 -44.43 -26.02 -4.38
N GLY A 4 -45.38 -25.28 -3.80
CA GLY A 4 -45.19 -23.87 -3.42
C GLY A 4 -44.18 -23.71 -2.29
N LEU A 5 -44.18 -24.65 -1.33
CA LEU A 5 -43.19 -24.70 -0.26
C LEU A 5 -41.76 -24.91 -0.82
N MET A 6 -41.61 -25.79 -1.81
CA MET A 6 -40.30 -26.08 -2.40
C MET A 6 -39.75 -24.89 -3.19
N LEU A 7 -40.62 -24.17 -3.93
CA LEU A 7 -40.23 -22.96 -4.65
C LEU A 7 -39.83 -21.83 -3.68
N ALA A 8 -40.58 -21.66 -2.58
CA ALA A 8 -40.27 -20.67 -1.55
C ALA A 8 -38.92 -20.96 -0.87
N VAL A 9 -38.60 -22.24 -0.60
CA VAL A 9 -37.30 -22.65 -0.04
C VAL A 9 -36.16 -22.34 -1.01
N ILE A 10 -36.33 -22.61 -2.31
CA ILE A 10 -35.31 -22.32 -3.32
C ILE A 10 -35.06 -20.81 -3.44
N ILE A 11 -36.12 -19.99 -3.45
CA ILE A 11 -35.99 -18.52 -3.49
C ILE A 11 -35.32 -18.00 -2.22
N MET A 12 -35.65 -18.56 -1.05
CA MET A 12 -35.03 -18.18 0.23
C MET A 12 -33.54 -18.53 0.27
N ILE A 13 -33.15 -19.70 -0.25
CA ILE A 13 -31.74 -20.10 -0.40
C ILE A 13 -31.02 -19.18 -1.39
N LEU A 14 -31.65 -18.85 -2.52
CA LEU A 14 -31.07 -17.90 -3.48
C LEU A 14 -30.88 -16.52 -2.86
N LEU A 15 -31.85 -16.04 -2.07
CA LEU A 15 -31.75 -14.77 -1.34
C LEU A 15 -30.65 -14.78 -0.27
N MET A 16 -30.46 -15.91 0.42
CA MET A 16 -29.36 -16.06 1.39
C MET A 16 -27.97 -16.13 0.73
N ILE A 17 -27.89 -16.62 -0.52
CA ILE A 17 -26.66 -16.64 -1.31
C ILE A 17 -26.42 -15.28 -1.99
N SER A 18 -27.48 -14.54 -2.33
CA SER A 18 -27.41 -13.24 -3.01
C SER A 18 -27.34 -12.04 -2.08
N LEU A 19 -27.58 -12.23 -0.77
CA LEU A 19 -27.13 -11.27 0.23
C LEU A 19 -25.60 -11.25 0.09
N PRO A 20 -24.99 -10.14 -0.37
CA PRO A 20 -23.56 -10.01 -0.19
C PRO A 20 -23.34 -10.23 1.30
N GLN A 21 -22.56 -11.24 1.66
CA GLN A 21 -22.00 -11.28 2.99
C GLN A 21 -21.17 -10.01 3.07
N CYS A 22 -21.78 -8.92 3.54
CA CYS A 22 -21.11 -7.71 3.96
C CYS A 22 -20.33 -8.06 5.23
N ALA A 23 -19.39 -8.99 5.12
CA ALA A 23 -18.23 -9.09 5.96
C ALA A 23 -17.34 -7.95 5.52
N VAL A 24 -17.66 -6.77 6.03
CA VAL A 24 -16.85 -5.58 5.94
C VAL A 24 -15.48 -5.93 6.55
N ASN A 25 -14.47 -6.08 5.69
CA ASN A 25 -13.14 -6.57 6.01
C ASN A 25 -12.18 -5.40 6.25
N VAL A 26 -11.93 -5.07 7.51
CA VAL A 26 -11.62 -3.66 7.80
C VAL A 26 -10.78 -3.67 9.10
N ARG A 27 -9.57 -3.09 9.10
CA ARG A 27 -8.33 -3.65 9.71
C ARG A 27 -7.18 -2.64 10.07
N ALA A 28 -6.69 -2.48 11.33
CA ALA A 28 -5.70 -1.44 11.74
C ALA A 28 -4.94 -1.62 13.07
N ASN A 29 -4.03 -0.68 13.37
CA ASN A 29 -3.35 -0.49 14.66
C ASN A 29 -4.12 0.55 15.48
N PRO A 30 -4.27 0.39 16.81
CA PRO A 30 -3.88 -0.74 17.64
C PRO A 30 -4.65 -2.02 17.34
N ILE A 31 -4.12 -3.19 17.73
CA ILE A 31 -4.72 -4.52 17.55
C ILE A 31 -5.48 -4.92 18.83
N PRO A 32 -6.82 -4.85 18.87
CA PRO A 32 -7.58 -5.25 20.05
C PRO A 32 -7.83 -6.77 20.07
N SER A 33 -7.71 -7.37 21.24
CA SER A 33 -8.13 -8.76 21.50
C SER A 33 -9.64 -8.92 21.66
N VAL A 34 -10.38 -7.81 21.74
CA VAL A 34 -11.85 -7.76 21.83
C VAL A 34 -12.45 -7.02 20.64
N PRO A 35 -13.75 -7.22 20.36
CA PRO A 35 -14.45 -6.48 19.33
C PRO A 35 -14.38 -4.96 19.51
N ALA A 36 -13.91 -4.27 18.47
CA ALA A 36 -13.82 -2.82 18.42
C ALA A 36 -13.83 -2.29 16.98
N PHE A 37 -14.01 -0.98 16.82
CA PHE A 37 -14.00 -0.25 15.56
C PHE A 37 -13.01 0.91 15.62
N LEU A 38 -12.17 1.10 14.58
CA LEU A 38 -11.36 2.33 14.45
C LEU A 38 -12.13 3.37 13.65
N GLU A 39 -12.18 4.60 14.17
CA GLU A 39 -12.81 5.70 13.44
C GLU A 39 -11.81 6.47 12.57
N ALA A 40 -10.57 6.64 13.04
CA ALA A 40 -9.49 7.28 12.29
C ALA A 40 -8.12 6.90 12.86
N GLU A 41 -7.05 7.17 12.09
CA GLU A 41 -5.69 7.21 12.61
C GLU A 41 -5.10 8.60 12.37
N TYR A 42 -4.61 9.24 13.43
CA TYR A 42 -3.84 10.49 13.32
C TYR A 42 -2.43 10.23 13.80
N ILE A 43 -1.48 10.18 12.87
CA ILE A 43 -0.11 9.74 13.14
C ILE A 43 0.84 10.86 12.77
N ASN A 44 1.63 11.32 13.74
CA ASN A 44 2.72 12.25 13.51
C ASN A 44 4.05 11.53 13.73
N ILE A 45 4.89 11.53 12.71
CA ILE A 45 6.23 10.94 12.74
C ILE A 45 7.22 12.07 12.50
N SER A 46 8.08 12.36 13.47
CA SER A 46 9.19 13.30 13.33
C SER A 46 10.49 12.53 13.31
N ILE A 47 11.36 12.81 12.33
CA ILE A 47 12.70 12.24 12.20
C ILE A 47 13.69 13.40 12.21
N GLU A 48 14.48 13.50 13.26
CA GLU A 48 15.48 14.55 13.44
C GLU A 48 16.88 13.96 13.44
N LYS A 49 17.71 14.43 12.50
CA LYS A 49 19.11 14.04 12.41
C LYS A 49 19.89 14.61 13.60
N ILE A 50 20.54 13.74 14.38
CA ILE A 50 21.45 14.15 15.46
C ILE A 50 22.88 14.24 14.93
N SER A 51 23.26 13.27 14.10
CA SER A 51 24.60 13.18 13.49
C SER A 51 24.53 12.49 12.12
N GLU A 52 25.67 12.38 11.45
CA GLU A 52 25.77 11.58 10.21
C GLU A 52 25.45 10.10 10.40
N LYS A 53 25.45 9.60 11.64
CA LYS A 53 25.24 8.18 11.97
C LYS A 53 23.97 7.91 12.76
N GLU A 54 23.31 8.93 13.31
CA GLU A 54 22.22 8.76 14.27
C GLU A 54 21.13 9.81 14.05
N ALA A 55 19.87 9.37 14.17
CA ALA A 55 18.69 10.22 14.15
C ALA A 55 17.70 9.81 15.24
N VAL A 56 16.95 10.76 15.79
CA VAL A 56 15.80 10.49 16.67
C VAL A 56 14.55 10.38 15.83
N VAL A 57 13.74 9.36 16.11
CA VAL A 57 12.37 9.25 15.63
C VAL A 57 11.43 9.44 16.81
N LEU A 58 10.49 10.38 16.68
CA LEU A 58 9.36 10.57 17.58
C LEU A 58 8.09 10.18 16.82
N VAL A 59 7.28 9.31 17.42
CA VAL A 59 5.95 8.96 16.91
C VAL A 59 4.92 9.37 17.94
N ASP A 60 3.87 10.06 17.49
CA ASP A 60 2.71 10.44 18.27
C ASP A 60 1.46 10.07 17.48
N GLY A 61 0.80 8.99 17.89
CA GLY A 61 -0.39 8.46 17.23
C GLY A 61 -1.62 8.55 18.12
N VAL A 62 -2.74 8.99 17.55
CA VAL A 62 -4.06 9.03 18.19
C VAL A 62 -5.02 8.13 17.42
N TYR A 63 -5.73 7.29 18.17
CA TYR A 63 -6.57 6.20 17.69
C TYR A 63 -7.92 6.24 18.41
N PRO A 64 -8.93 6.93 17.86
CA PRO A 64 -10.29 6.89 18.38
C PRO A 64 -10.90 5.52 18.09
N MET A 65 -11.17 4.76 19.15
CA MET A 65 -11.66 3.39 19.08
C MET A 65 -13.00 3.24 19.80
N ARG A 66 -13.99 2.66 19.12
CA ARG A 66 -15.26 2.25 19.72
C ARG A 66 -15.20 0.79 20.11
N PHE A 67 -15.43 0.45 21.37
CA PHE A 67 -15.42 -0.94 21.84
C PHE A 67 -16.84 -1.51 21.84
N THR A 68 -16.99 -2.77 21.44
CA THR A 68 -18.28 -3.48 21.50
C THR A 68 -18.24 -4.73 22.38
N GLY A 69 -17.06 -5.09 22.90
CA GLY A 69 -16.89 -6.09 23.94
C GLY A 69 -16.36 -5.47 25.24
N GLU A 70 -16.59 -6.16 26.36
CA GLU A 70 -16.07 -5.73 27.67
C GLU A 70 -14.63 -6.20 27.90
N GLY A 71 -13.80 -5.29 28.43
CA GLY A 71 -12.43 -5.61 28.83
C GLY A 71 -11.53 -6.05 27.67
N GLY A 72 -10.39 -6.67 27.98
CA GLY A 72 -9.44 -7.19 26.99
C GLY A 72 -8.11 -6.43 26.93
N PHE A 73 -7.24 -6.91 26.05
CA PHE A 73 -5.92 -6.33 25.78
C PHE A 73 -5.89 -5.63 24.42
N ILE A 74 -5.09 -4.57 24.36
CA ILE A 74 -4.72 -3.90 23.13
C ILE A 74 -3.22 -4.09 22.91
N TYR A 75 -2.86 -4.55 21.72
CA TYR A 75 -1.49 -4.75 21.29
C TYR A 75 -1.11 -3.68 20.26
N PHE A 76 0.01 -3.00 20.46
CA PHE A 76 0.52 -1.99 19.55
C PHE A 76 1.99 -2.26 19.21
N PRO A 77 2.29 -2.79 18.00
CA PRO A 77 3.65 -3.06 17.56
C PRO A 77 4.50 -1.80 17.45
N ILE A 78 5.74 -1.87 17.93
CA ILE A 78 6.72 -0.79 17.87
C ILE A 78 8.07 -1.30 17.33
N PRO A 79 8.91 -0.43 16.75
CA PRO A 79 10.29 -0.78 16.40
C PRO A 79 11.09 -1.27 17.61
N ARG A 80 12.01 -2.21 17.40
CA ARG A 80 12.83 -2.79 18.49
C ARG A 80 13.66 -1.73 19.21
N GLU A 81 14.09 -0.74 18.47
CA GLU A 81 14.88 0.40 18.93
C GLU A 81 14.14 1.21 20.02
N ALA A 82 12.81 1.19 20.03
CA ALA A 82 12.00 1.86 21.05
C ALA A 82 12.02 1.18 22.42
N LEU A 83 12.52 -0.06 22.51
CA LEU A 83 12.75 -0.71 23.81
C LEU A 83 13.95 -0.11 24.56
N ASN A 84 14.91 0.49 23.83
CA ASN A 84 16.17 0.97 24.39
C ASN A 84 16.09 2.41 24.93
N SER A 85 15.06 3.16 24.52
CA SER A 85 14.93 4.59 24.80
C SER A 85 14.08 4.89 26.05
N SER A 86 13.38 3.89 26.60
CA SER A 86 12.49 4.00 27.77
C SER A 86 11.45 5.13 27.72
N ASN A 87 11.17 5.68 26.53
CA ASN A 87 10.29 6.83 26.36
C ASN A 87 9.07 6.41 25.55
N ILE A 88 8.17 5.68 26.21
CA ILE A 88 6.87 5.25 25.69
C ILE A 88 5.81 5.74 26.67
N THR A 89 4.87 6.53 26.17
CA THR A 89 3.69 7.01 26.90
C THR A 89 2.44 6.46 26.24
N VAL A 90 1.58 5.83 27.03
CA VAL A 90 0.28 5.33 26.59
C VAL A 90 -0.79 6.07 27.38
N LEU A 91 -1.69 6.76 26.67
CA LEU A 91 -2.80 7.49 27.25
C LEU A 91 -4.12 6.89 26.75
N MET A 92 -5.10 6.81 27.65
CA MET A 92 -6.50 6.56 27.32
C MET A 92 -7.33 7.72 27.84
N ASP A 93 -8.03 8.41 26.94
CA ASP A 93 -8.81 9.62 27.24
C ASP A 93 -7.98 10.68 28.00
N GLY A 94 -6.72 10.85 27.59
CA GLY A 94 -5.77 11.79 28.18
C GLY A 94 -5.12 11.34 29.50
N LYS A 95 -5.53 10.20 30.07
CA LYS A 95 -4.94 9.65 31.31
C LYS A 95 -3.89 8.60 31.00
N SER A 96 -2.75 8.68 31.68
CA SER A 96 -1.69 7.67 31.55
C SER A 96 -2.16 6.32 32.06
N ILE A 97 -1.85 5.25 31.31
CA ILE A 97 -2.17 3.88 31.67
C ILE A 97 -0.90 3.02 31.70
N SER A 98 -0.90 2.02 32.59
CA SER A 98 0.17 1.03 32.64
C SER A 98 0.12 0.11 31.43
N TYR A 99 1.29 -0.23 30.91
CA TYR A 99 1.47 -1.16 29.81
C TYR A 99 2.64 -2.10 30.11
N ASN A 100 2.67 -3.22 29.39
CA ASN A 100 3.80 -4.15 29.35
C ASN A 100 4.32 -4.26 27.91
N ILE A 101 5.55 -4.73 27.76
CA ILE A 101 6.08 -5.11 26.44
C ILE A 101 5.92 -6.63 26.28
N THR A 102 5.38 -7.06 25.14
CA THR A 102 5.24 -8.48 24.78
C THR A 102 5.71 -8.74 23.36
N TRP A 103 6.18 -9.95 23.09
CA TRP A 103 6.49 -10.43 21.75
C TRP A 103 5.37 -11.26 21.12
N ARG A 104 4.36 -11.62 21.93
CA ARG A 104 3.20 -12.42 21.52
C ARG A 104 1.93 -11.77 22.04
N GLY A 105 0.92 -11.69 21.18
CA GLY A 105 -0.43 -11.30 21.56
C GLY A 105 -1.37 -12.49 21.44
N THR A 106 -2.54 -12.40 22.07
CA THR A 106 -3.58 -13.42 22.02
C THR A 106 -4.84 -12.78 21.44
N MET A 107 -5.41 -13.40 20.40
CA MET A 107 -6.66 -12.95 19.78
C MET A 107 -7.89 -13.44 20.56
N SER A 108 -9.09 -12.94 20.25
CA SER A 108 -10.34 -13.36 20.94
C SER A 108 -10.63 -14.86 20.86
N ASN A 109 -10.16 -15.53 19.80
CA ASN A 109 -10.31 -16.97 19.60
C ASN A 109 -9.22 -17.77 20.35
N ASN A 110 -8.51 -17.14 21.28
CA ASN A 110 -7.38 -17.68 22.03
C ASN A 110 -6.20 -18.15 21.18
N LYS A 111 -6.08 -17.68 19.93
CA LYS A 111 -4.91 -17.95 19.10
C LYS A 111 -3.81 -16.92 19.37
N ASP A 112 -2.63 -17.43 19.68
CA ASP A 112 -1.45 -16.58 19.80
C ASP A 112 -0.93 -16.12 18.44
N PHE A 113 -0.38 -14.91 18.41
CA PHE A 113 0.25 -14.33 17.23
C PHE A 113 1.51 -13.52 17.58
N GLN A 114 2.38 -13.37 16.59
CA GLN A 114 3.53 -12.47 16.62
C GLN A 114 3.36 -11.41 15.53
N TYR A 115 3.89 -10.21 15.76
CA TYR A 115 3.88 -9.18 14.73
C TYR A 115 5.09 -9.31 13.82
N GLU A 116 4.90 -9.96 12.67
CA GLU A 116 5.96 -10.09 11.67
C GLU A 116 6.03 -8.84 10.78
N SER A 117 7.21 -8.33 10.47
CA SER A 117 7.40 -7.21 9.54
C SER A 117 8.59 -7.47 8.61
N SER A 118 8.80 -6.58 7.63
CA SER A 118 10.01 -6.60 6.81
C SER A 118 11.30 -6.35 7.62
N PHE A 119 11.18 -5.83 8.85
CA PHE A 119 12.27 -5.62 9.81
C PHE A 119 12.36 -6.79 10.82
N GLY A 120 11.69 -7.91 10.53
CA GLY A 120 11.55 -9.06 11.42
C GLY A 120 10.41 -8.90 12.42
N VAL A 121 10.39 -9.75 13.45
CA VAL A 121 9.35 -9.71 14.49
C VAL A 121 9.50 -8.44 15.33
N LEU A 122 8.42 -7.69 15.48
CA LEU A 122 8.35 -6.47 16.30
C LEU A 122 7.77 -6.77 17.69
N PRO A 123 8.32 -6.16 18.76
CA PRO A 123 7.69 -6.15 20.07
C PRO A 123 6.40 -5.30 20.04
N MET A 124 5.50 -5.56 20.98
CA MET A 124 4.22 -4.89 21.10
C MET A 124 4.05 -4.32 22.50
N ILE A 125 3.61 -3.07 22.57
CA ILE A 125 3.01 -2.50 23.78
C ILE A 125 1.69 -3.22 24.02
N CYS A 126 1.48 -3.71 25.22
CA CYS A 126 0.28 -4.43 25.63
C CYS A 126 -0.32 -3.77 26.87
N PHE A 127 -1.57 -3.34 26.80
CA PHE A 127 -2.28 -2.79 27.94
C PHE A 127 -3.73 -3.28 27.97
N LYS A 128 -4.30 -3.31 29.18
CA LYS A 128 -5.68 -3.71 29.38
C LYS A 128 -6.60 -2.52 29.11
N THR A 129 -7.67 -2.73 28.36
CA THR A 129 -8.76 -1.76 28.25
C THR A 129 -9.77 -2.00 29.36
N ASN A 130 -10.23 -0.92 29.98
CA ASN A 130 -11.34 -0.92 30.94
C ASN A 130 -12.65 -0.52 30.25
N ALA A 131 -12.73 -0.62 28.92
CA ALA A 131 -13.94 -0.33 28.18
C ALA A 131 -15.07 -1.28 28.60
N SER A 132 -16.21 -0.70 28.98
CA SER A 132 -17.51 -1.36 29.02
C SER A 132 -18.05 -1.48 27.59
N ALA A 133 -18.97 -2.40 27.36
CA ALA A 133 -19.66 -2.58 26.08
C ALA A 133 -20.68 -1.46 25.77
N ASP A 134 -20.32 -0.22 26.08
CA ASP A 134 -21.06 0.98 25.70
C ASP A 134 -20.48 1.52 24.39
N GLU A 135 -21.33 2.04 23.50
CA GLU A 135 -20.94 2.59 22.18
C GLU A 135 -20.03 3.84 22.24
N ASN A 136 -19.39 4.11 23.38
CA ASN A 136 -18.52 5.25 23.61
C ASN A 136 -17.15 5.06 22.95
N VAL A 137 -16.73 6.08 22.19
CA VAL A 137 -15.41 6.16 21.59
C VAL A 137 -14.38 6.51 22.68
N ARG A 138 -13.31 5.73 22.75
CA ARG A 138 -12.14 5.97 23.61
C ARG A 138 -10.98 6.47 22.75
N ASN A 139 -10.31 7.51 23.21
CA ASN A 139 -9.15 8.05 22.53
C ASN A 139 -7.87 7.44 23.10
N ILE A 140 -7.27 6.52 22.35
CA ILE A 140 -5.97 5.96 22.70
C ILE A 140 -4.90 6.82 22.04
N ARG A 141 -3.92 7.29 22.82
CA ARG A 141 -2.75 8.00 22.29
C ARG A 141 -1.49 7.27 22.71
N ILE A 142 -0.63 6.98 21.74
CA ILE A 142 0.63 6.28 21.97
C ILE A 142 1.74 7.18 21.43
N ILE A 143 2.64 7.56 22.33
CA ILE A 143 3.80 8.38 22.04
C ILE A 143 5.03 7.56 22.33
N TYR A 144 5.94 7.44 21.37
CA TYR A 144 7.21 6.78 21.61
C TYR A 144 8.34 7.45 20.84
N THR A 145 9.50 7.50 21.48
CA THR A 145 10.73 8.07 20.90
C THR A 145 11.79 7.00 20.85
N TYR A 146 12.58 6.95 19.80
CA TYR A 146 13.70 6.01 19.67
C TYR A 146 14.78 6.57 18.77
N LYS A 147 15.96 5.95 18.81
CA LYS A 147 17.08 6.32 17.96
C LYS A 147 17.21 5.30 16.85
N ILE A 148 17.35 5.79 15.63
CA ILE A 148 17.78 4.97 14.49
C ILE A 148 19.20 5.36 14.15
N ASN A 149 20.03 4.35 13.89
CA ASN A 149 21.37 4.56 13.37
C ASN A 149 21.36 4.36 11.86
N VAL A 150 22.43 4.80 11.21
CA VAL A 150 22.72 4.37 9.84
C VAL A 150 22.70 2.85 9.83
N SER A 151 21.71 2.33 9.13
CA SER A 151 21.46 0.89 9.04
C SER A 151 22.60 0.21 8.28
N ASN A 152 22.82 -1.09 8.54
CA ASN A 152 23.58 -1.98 7.64
C ASN A 152 22.79 -2.25 6.35
N HIS A 153 22.06 -1.24 5.85
CA HIS A 153 21.38 -1.28 4.58
C HIS A 153 22.42 -1.38 3.47
N PRO A 154 22.11 -2.03 2.34
CA PRO A 154 23.06 -2.16 1.22
C PRO A 154 23.62 -0.82 0.70
N ARG A 155 22.99 0.30 1.06
CA ARG A 155 23.44 1.66 0.76
C ARG A 155 24.01 2.34 2.02
N PRO A 156 25.31 2.65 2.08
CA PRO A 156 25.92 3.37 3.19
C PRO A 156 25.25 4.72 3.45
N GLY A 157 25.15 5.14 4.71
CA GLY A 157 24.54 6.44 5.08
C GLY A 157 23.02 6.48 4.99
N THR A 158 22.37 5.31 4.99
CA THR A 158 20.90 5.19 4.96
C THR A 158 20.32 5.07 6.36
N PHE A 159 19.38 5.96 6.67
CA PHE A 159 18.48 5.82 7.80
C PHE A 159 17.20 5.14 7.33
N ALA A 160 16.73 4.14 8.06
CA ALA A 160 15.49 3.46 7.75
C ALA A 160 14.71 3.23 9.04
N THR A 161 13.39 3.43 8.97
CA THR A 161 12.49 3.08 10.06
C THR A 161 11.17 2.55 9.53
N ILE A 162 10.44 1.88 10.42
CA ILE A 162 9.15 1.25 10.15
C ILE A 162 8.10 1.78 11.12
N TYR A 163 6.90 2.00 10.61
CA TYR A 163 5.70 2.21 11.40
C TYR A 163 4.70 1.10 11.02
N ALA A 164 4.31 0.31 12.02
CA ALA A 164 3.46 -0.86 11.83
C ALA A 164 2.06 -0.40 11.37
N MET A 165 1.79 -0.48 10.08
CA MET A 165 0.45 -0.22 9.50
C MET A 165 -0.20 -1.50 9.00
N GLY A 166 0.60 -2.55 8.75
CA GLY A 166 0.17 -3.83 8.19
C GLY A 166 -0.54 -4.74 9.20
N THR A 167 -1.16 -4.17 10.22
CA THR A 167 -1.86 -4.86 11.30
C THR A 167 -3.17 -5.48 10.83
N GLY A 168 -3.59 -5.18 9.60
CA GLY A 168 -4.69 -5.87 8.94
C GLY A 168 -4.51 -7.34 8.66
N ARG A 169 -3.37 -7.92 9.01
CA ARG A 169 -3.12 -9.36 8.96
C ARG A 169 -3.82 -10.15 10.09
N TYR A 170 -4.28 -9.49 11.15
CA TYR A 170 -4.75 -10.14 12.40
C TYR A 170 -6.30 -10.12 12.56
N TYR A 171 -6.97 -10.53 11.48
CA TYR A 171 -8.35 -10.27 11.02
C TYR A 171 -9.57 -10.63 11.91
N MET A 172 -9.49 -11.37 13.02
CA MET A 172 -10.69 -12.11 13.47
C MET A 172 -11.71 -11.35 14.33
N THR A 173 -11.46 -10.10 14.77
CA THR A 173 -12.30 -9.42 15.81
C THR A 173 -12.69 -7.98 15.54
N TYR A 174 -12.13 -7.32 14.53
CA TYR A 174 -12.01 -5.86 14.54
C TYR A 174 -12.34 -5.26 13.19
N ALA A 175 -12.92 -4.05 13.21
CA ALA A 175 -13.30 -3.31 12.01
C ALA A 175 -12.69 -1.87 11.89
N LYS A 176 -11.68 -1.63 11.03
CA LYS A 176 -11.19 -0.29 10.56
C LYS A 176 -11.72 0.15 9.18
N GLU A 177 -12.77 0.96 9.15
CA GLU A 177 -13.25 1.72 7.96
C GLU A 177 -12.75 3.15 8.13
N CYS A 178 -11.44 3.28 8.28
CA CYS A 178 -10.86 4.52 8.79
C CYS A 178 -9.82 5.07 7.83
N THR A 179 -9.82 6.38 7.73
CA THR A 179 -8.78 7.13 7.04
C THR A 179 -7.57 7.22 7.96
N ALA A 180 -6.39 6.93 7.40
CA ALA A 180 -5.12 7.18 8.06
C ALA A 180 -4.57 8.53 7.60
N HIS A 181 -4.38 9.44 8.55
CA HIS A 181 -3.79 10.75 8.39
C HIS A 181 -2.37 10.71 8.94
N VAL A 182 -1.37 10.60 8.07
CA VAL A 182 0.03 10.47 8.47
C VAL A 182 0.80 11.73 8.09
N ASN A 183 1.30 12.43 9.10
CA ASN A 183 2.24 13.53 8.96
C ASN A 183 3.66 13.00 9.18
N ILE A 184 4.55 13.22 8.21
CA ILE A 184 5.97 12.87 8.32
C ILE A 184 6.78 14.16 8.25
N TRP A 185 7.52 14.45 9.31
CA TRP A 185 8.39 15.61 9.43
C TRP A 185 9.83 15.14 9.46
N VAL A 186 10.66 15.67 8.58
CA VAL A 186 12.08 15.35 8.52
C VAL A 186 12.90 16.62 8.76
N LYS A 187 13.84 16.56 9.70
CA LYS A 187 14.66 17.70 10.14
C LYS A 187 16.15 17.38 10.11
N GLY A 188 16.96 18.28 9.56
CA GLY A 188 18.41 18.13 9.44
C GLY A 188 18.85 17.20 8.29
N PHE A 189 17.94 16.86 7.37
CA PHE A 189 18.17 15.93 6.27
C PHE A 189 18.32 16.62 4.90
N LYS A 190 18.69 17.90 4.84
CA LYS A 190 18.87 18.61 3.58
C LYS A 190 19.80 17.83 2.63
N GLY A 191 19.38 17.65 1.39
CA GLY A 191 20.09 16.88 0.36
C GLY A 191 19.94 15.36 0.47
N TYR A 192 19.19 14.84 1.45
CA TYR A 192 18.83 13.42 1.50
C TYR A 192 17.64 13.14 0.58
N LYS A 193 17.59 11.93 0.05
CA LYS A 193 16.41 11.40 -0.61
C LYS A 193 15.52 10.73 0.43
N LEU A 194 14.34 11.30 0.67
CA LEU A 194 13.28 10.64 1.40
C LEU A 194 12.55 9.68 0.46
N THR A 195 12.34 8.45 0.91
CA THR A 195 11.49 7.46 0.26
C THR A 195 10.50 6.92 1.29
N VAL A 196 9.22 7.02 0.98
CA VAL A 196 8.13 6.48 1.78
C VAL A 196 7.49 5.33 1.02
N ILE A 197 7.46 4.15 1.64
CA ILE A 197 6.93 2.92 1.06
C ILE A 197 5.74 2.51 1.92
N LEU A 198 4.55 2.47 1.33
CA LEU A 198 3.33 2.06 2.03
C LEU A 198 2.77 0.75 1.50
N THR A 199 3.07 0.38 0.26
CA THR A 199 2.76 -0.95 -0.30
C THR A 199 3.84 -1.37 -1.30
N SER A 200 3.80 -2.62 -1.77
CA SER A 200 4.63 -3.08 -2.89
C SER A 200 4.51 -2.22 -4.16
N LEU A 201 3.42 -1.46 -4.30
CA LEU A 201 3.10 -0.62 -5.46
C LEU A 201 3.14 0.89 -5.17
N THR A 202 3.06 1.31 -3.90
CA THR A 202 3.00 2.72 -3.50
C THR A 202 4.31 3.13 -2.85
N LYS A 203 5.16 3.76 -3.66
CA LYS A 203 6.41 4.39 -3.25
C LYS A 203 6.39 5.85 -3.67
N PHE A 204 6.60 6.74 -2.71
CA PHE A 204 6.86 8.15 -2.99
C PHE A 204 8.31 8.45 -2.65
N SER A 205 9.00 9.21 -3.51
CA SER A 205 10.37 9.64 -3.27
C SER A 205 10.54 11.10 -3.59
N GLU A 206 11.14 11.86 -2.69
CA GLU A 206 11.48 13.28 -2.88
C GLU A 206 12.83 13.61 -2.24
N THR A 207 13.55 14.55 -2.82
CA THR A 207 14.73 15.14 -2.19
C THR A 207 14.31 16.14 -1.13
N VAL A 208 14.93 16.09 0.04
CA VAL A 208 14.71 17.05 1.12
C VAL A 208 15.46 18.33 0.78
N GLU A 209 14.77 19.32 0.23
CA GLU A 209 15.36 20.57 -0.27
C GLU A 209 15.73 21.56 0.85
N SER A 210 15.05 21.47 1.99
CA SER A 210 15.17 22.39 3.13
C SER A 210 15.55 21.64 4.41
N ASP A 211 16.05 22.36 5.41
CA ASP A 211 16.44 21.76 6.71
C ASP A 211 15.26 21.17 7.49
N MET A 212 14.04 21.57 7.15
CA MET A 212 12.79 20.95 7.61
C MET A 212 11.88 20.74 6.41
N LYS A 213 11.32 19.54 6.29
CA LYS A 213 10.30 19.22 5.27
C LYS A 213 9.16 18.44 5.91
N LYS A 214 7.93 18.78 5.52
CA LYS A 214 6.69 18.16 5.99
C LYS A 214 6.01 17.44 4.83
N PHE A 215 5.57 16.23 5.09
CA PHE A 215 4.81 15.41 4.17
C PHE A 215 3.50 15.01 4.84
N TYR A 216 2.43 15.04 4.06
CA TYR A 216 1.12 14.56 4.48
C TYR A 216 0.70 13.43 3.56
N LEU A 217 0.35 12.30 4.16
CA LEU A 217 -0.17 11.14 3.47
C LEU A 217 -1.56 10.87 4.04
N GLU A 218 -2.54 10.94 3.16
CA GLU A 218 -3.89 10.48 3.45
C GLU A 218 -4.09 9.14 2.75
N LYS A 219 -4.42 8.12 3.54
CA LYS A 219 -4.79 6.82 2.99
C LYS A 219 -6.16 6.42 3.48
N THR A 220 -7.11 6.49 2.56
CA THR A 220 -8.43 5.90 2.74
C THR A 220 -8.39 4.46 2.26
N ALA A 221 -8.77 3.52 3.12
CA ALA A 221 -8.94 2.12 2.75
C ALA A 221 -10.43 1.79 2.75
N LEU A 222 -11.14 2.18 1.69
CA LEU A 222 -12.50 1.70 1.44
C LEU A 222 -12.38 0.23 1.03
N PHE A 223 -12.75 -0.67 1.93
CA PHE A 223 -12.76 -2.13 1.74
C PHE A 223 -11.36 -2.76 1.52
N GLY A 224 -10.72 -3.28 2.58
CA GLY A 224 -9.54 -4.17 2.43
C GLY A 224 -8.41 -4.02 3.45
N GLY A 225 -8.34 -2.89 4.17
CA GLY A 225 -7.29 -2.62 5.16
C GLY A 225 -5.86 -2.46 4.60
N ILE A 226 -5.00 -1.76 5.32
CA ILE A 226 -3.58 -1.64 4.99
C ILE A 226 -2.87 -2.92 5.48
N ARG A 227 -2.23 -3.67 4.57
CA ARG A 227 -1.56 -4.96 4.88
C ARG A 227 -0.04 -4.85 4.96
N ASP A 228 0.49 -3.76 4.44
CA ASP A 228 1.90 -3.45 4.37
C ASP A 228 2.24 -2.41 5.45
N ASP A 229 3.46 -2.46 5.96
CA ASP A 229 3.96 -1.48 6.92
C ASP A 229 4.42 -0.21 6.21
N LEU A 230 4.34 0.92 6.91
CA LEU A 230 4.92 2.17 6.44
C LEU A 230 6.43 2.13 6.69
N ILE A 231 7.22 2.09 5.62
CA ILE A 231 8.67 2.17 5.70
C ILE A 231 9.10 3.57 5.25
N ILE A 232 9.92 4.22 6.07
CA ILE A 232 10.50 5.52 5.78
C ILE A 232 12.01 5.35 5.66
N VAL A 233 12.56 5.71 4.50
CA VAL A 233 13.98 5.61 4.21
C VAL A 233 14.51 6.99 3.85
N LEU A 234 15.56 7.43 4.55
CA LEU A 234 16.31 8.64 4.29
C LEU A 234 17.71 8.25 3.87
N GLU A 235 17.97 8.33 2.57
CA GLU A 235 19.25 7.99 2.00
C GLU A 235 20.05 9.28 1.81
N LYS A 236 21.27 9.33 2.36
CA LYS A 236 22.20 10.40 2.01
C LYS A 236 22.35 10.34 0.50
N GLY A 237 21.99 11.41 -0.19
CA GLY A 237 22.34 11.53 -1.59
C GLY A 237 23.82 11.25 -1.66
N ALA A 238 24.22 10.20 -2.38
CA ALA A 238 25.58 10.18 -2.88
C ALA A 238 25.77 11.52 -3.58
N ASN A 239 26.99 12.08 -3.58
CA ASN A 239 27.39 12.77 -4.79
C ASN A 239 27.12 11.76 -5.89
N ALA A 240 25.97 11.86 -6.56
CA ALA A 240 25.65 10.97 -7.63
C ALA A 240 26.81 11.19 -8.57
N ASN A 241 27.60 10.13 -8.83
CA ASN A 241 28.43 10.15 -10.02
C ASN A 241 27.47 10.60 -11.11
N LYS A 242 27.71 11.82 -11.62
CA LYS A 242 26.73 12.54 -12.45
C LYS A 242 26.28 11.53 -13.48
N VAL A 243 25.00 11.16 -13.44
CA VAL A 243 24.48 10.20 -14.39
C VAL A 243 24.52 10.94 -15.72
N ILE A 244 25.51 10.61 -16.56
CA ILE A 244 25.62 11.19 -17.89
C ILE A 244 24.63 10.45 -18.76
N LEU A 245 23.38 10.90 -18.69
CA LEU A 245 22.33 10.51 -19.60
C LEU A 245 22.60 11.18 -20.96
N LYS A 246 22.79 10.36 -21.97
CA LYS A 246 22.96 10.83 -23.35
C LYS A 246 21.61 11.23 -23.95
N ASN A 247 20.58 10.44 -23.69
CA ASN A 247 19.23 10.71 -24.16
C ASN A 247 18.16 10.00 -23.34
N ILE A 248 16.95 10.56 -23.34
CA ILE A 248 15.72 9.90 -22.90
C ILE A 248 14.68 10.07 -24.02
N SER A 249 14.15 8.96 -24.50
CA SER A 249 13.01 8.90 -25.43
C SER A 249 11.81 8.24 -24.77
N LEU A 250 10.63 8.70 -25.17
CA LEU A 250 9.38 7.98 -24.98
C LEU A 250 9.11 7.25 -26.29
N ASP A 251 9.19 5.92 -26.25
CA ASP A 251 9.09 5.09 -27.43
C ASP A 251 7.61 4.84 -27.79
N SER A 252 6.76 4.69 -26.77
CA SER A 252 5.32 4.52 -26.93
C SER A 252 4.57 4.97 -25.68
N ILE A 253 3.36 5.50 -25.88
CA ILE A 253 2.38 5.71 -24.82
C ILE A 253 0.98 5.41 -25.35
N SER A 254 0.15 4.76 -24.53
CA SER A 254 -1.23 4.45 -24.88
C SER A 254 -2.13 4.51 -23.65
N ALA A 255 -3.37 4.95 -23.86
CA ALA A 255 -4.42 4.89 -22.86
C ALA A 255 -5.42 3.79 -23.24
N GLY A 256 -5.83 2.97 -22.27
CA GLY A 256 -6.83 1.93 -22.48
C GLY A 256 -7.27 1.29 -21.18
N LYS A 257 -8.54 0.85 -21.11
CA LYS A 257 -9.09 0.05 -20.00
C LYS A 257 -8.81 0.60 -18.58
N GLY A 258 -8.82 1.93 -18.40
CA GLY A 258 -8.62 2.58 -17.10
C GLY A 258 -7.17 2.75 -16.66
N TYR A 259 -6.21 2.60 -17.59
CA TYR A 259 -4.79 2.83 -17.32
C TYR A 259 -4.09 3.47 -18.51
N ILE A 260 -2.96 4.10 -18.24
CA ILE A 260 -1.99 4.55 -19.23
C ILE A 260 -0.76 3.66 -19.11
N THR A 261 -0.29 3.15 -20.26
CA THR A 261 0.98 2.45 -20.35
C THR A 261 1.95 3.25 -21.20
N GLY A 262 3.22 3.25 -20.82
CA GLY A 262 4.26 3.86 -21.63
C GLY A 262 5.59 3.13 -21.52
N ARG A 263 6.43 3.31 -22.53
CA ARG A 263 7.77 2.74 -22.61
C ARG A 263 8.78 3.85 -22.86
N LEU A 264 9.72 3.99 -21.95
CA LEU A 264 10.86 4.89 -22.05
C LEU A 264 12.11 4.12 -22.44
N THR A 265 13.00 4.76 -23.18
CA THR A 265 14.37 4.27 -23.38
C THR A 265 15.37 5.30 -22.86
N LEU A 266 16.20 4.88 -21.92
CA LEU A 266 17.29 5.68 -21.36
C LEU A 266 18.60 5.26 -22.01
N THR A 267 19.29 6.20 -22.65
CA THR A 267 20.59 5.94 -23.30
C THR A 267 21.73 6.53 -22.47
N PHE A 268 22.73 5.70 -22.17
CA PHE A 268 23.93 6.05 -21.41
C PHE A 268 25.18 5.98 -22.30
N GLU A 269 26.25 6.67 -21.92
CA GLU A 269 27.53 6.67 -22.66
C GLU A 269 28.28 5.33 -22.61
N ASN A 270 28.05 4.53 -21.56
CA ASN A 270 28.69 3.24 -21.37
C ASN A 270 27.77 2.24 -20.66
N ALA A 271 28.14 0.96 -20.76
CA ALA A 271 27.50 -0.13 -20.04
C ALA A 271 27.97 -0.14 -18.58
N GLY A 272 27.23 0.54 -17.71
CA GLY A 272 27.57 0.60 -16.28
C GLY A 272 26.41 1.07 -15.42
N TYR A 273 25.18 1.06 -15.95
CA TYR A 273 24.03 1.65 -15.28
C TYR A 273 22.93 0.61 -15.10
N THR A 274 22.33 0.61 -13.92
CA THR A 274 21.06 -0.09 -13.64
C THR A 274 19.96 0.94 -13.49
N VAL A 275 18.85 0.75 -14.18
CA VAL A 275 17.67 1.62 -14.12
C VAL A 275 16.53 0.87 -13.45
N GLU A 276 15.89 1.49 -12.47
CA GLU A 276 14.72 0.98 -11.75
C GLU A 276 13.58 2.01 -11.86
N LEU A 277 12.39 1.56 -12.25
CA LEU A 277 11.18 2.38 -12.15
C LEU A 277 10.77 2.47 -10.68
N LEU A 278 10.70 3.68 -10.15
CA LEU A 278 10.23 3.94 -8.78
C LEU A 278 8.71 4.10 -8.75
N GLY A 279 8.13 4.67 -9.80
CA GLY A 279 6.70 4.87 -9.95
C GLY A 279 6.36 5.85 -11.06
N ALA A 280 5.07 5.95 -11.38
CA ALA A 280 4.52 6.98 -12.25
C ALA A 280 3.21 7.51 -11.65
N GLU A 281 2.98 8.82 -11.71
CA GLU A 281 1.77 9.46 -11.19
C GLU A 281 1.22 10.52 -12.16
N LEU A 282 -0.08 10.76 -12.11
CA LEU A 282 -0.72 11.90 -12.78
C LEU A 282 -0.85 13.04 -11.77
N LYS A 283 -0.16 14.16 -12.01
CA LYS A 283 -0.21 15.34 -11.12
C LYS A 283 -0.17 16.62 -11.94
N GLY A 284 -1.12 17.51 -11.68
CA GLY A 284 -1.21 18.79 -12.38
C GLY A 284 -1.41 18.66 -13.91
N GLY A 285 -2.06 17.58 -14.36
CA GLY A 285 -2.29 17.31 -15.79
C GLY A 285 -1.09 16.72 -16.55
N ALA A 286 0.02 16.42 -15.86
CA ALA A 286 1.18 15.76 -16.43
C ALA A 286 1.42 14.38 -15.79
N ILE A 287 1.97 13.46 -16.57
CA ILE A 287 2.46 12.16 -16.08
C ILE A 287 3.90 12.38 -15.60
N ASN A 288 4.15 12.20 -14.32
CA ASN A 288 5.49 12.22 -13.78
C ASN A 288 6.00 10.79 -13.62
N VAL A 289 7.10 10.45 -14.30
CA VAL A 289 7.76 9.14 -14.22
C VAL A 289 9.05 9.29 -13.43
N TYR A 290 9.19 8.50 -12.36
CA TYR A 290 10.31 8.55 -11.44
C TYR A 290 11.20 7.33 -11.60
N LEU A 291 12.48 7.58 -11.89
CA LEU A 291 13.47 6.54 -12.14
C LEU A 291 14.62 6.65 -11.14
N SER A 292 15.14 5.50 -10.70
CA SER A 292 16.43 5.42 -10.03
C SER A 292 17.46 4.87 -11.00
N VAL A 293 18.56 5.60 -11.17
CA VAL A 293 19.71 5.15 -11.96
C VAL A 293 20.91 5.02 -11.04
N LYS A 294 21.54 3.86 -11.02
CA LYS A 294 22.77 3.61 -10.26
C LYS A 294 23.88 3.25 -11.21
N SER A 295 25.04 3.87 -11.01
CA SER A 295 26.29 3.44 -11.64
C SER A 295 26.83 2.23 -10.86
N VAL A 296 27.15 1.15 -11.57
CA VAL A 296 27.81 -0.03 -11.01
C VAL A 296 29.31 0.25 -11.09
N ALA A 297 29.92 0.53 -9.93
CA ALA A 297 31.37 0.62 -9.83
C ALA A 297 31.99 -0.69 -10.35
N ASN A 298 32.99 -0.56 -11.24
CA ASN A 298 33.78 -1.63 -11.86
C ASN A 298 33.34 -2.18 -13.22
N LYS A 299 32.39 -1.55 -13.94
CA LYS A 299 32.22 -1.77 -15.38
C LYS A 299 32.71 -0.59 -16.20
N THR A 300 34.03 -0.45 -16.32
CA THR A 300 34.66 0.27 -17.45
C THR A 300 34.59 -0.63 -18.69
N GLY A 301 33.38 -0.90 -19.16
CA GLY A 301 33.16 -1.53 -20.46
C GLY A 301 33.34 -0.50 -21.58
N ALA A 302 33.72 -0.96 -22.78
CA ALA A 302 33.93 -0.13 -23.96
C ALA A 302 32.83 0.95 -24.13
N MET A 303 33.23 2.16 -24.55
CA MET A 303 32.34 3.31 -24.83
C MET A 303 31.38 3.01 -26.00
N THR A 304 30.38 2.19 -25.72
CA THR A 304 29.28 1.87 -26.63
C THR A 304 28.02 2.32 -25.93
N ALA A 305 27.21 3.11 -26.64
CA ALA A 305 25.97 3.63 -26.10
C ALA A 305 25.09 2.46 -25.62
N TYR A 306 24.68 2.50 -24.36
CA TYR A 306 23.89 1.44 -23.73
C TYR A 306 22.49 1.95 -23.45
N SER A 307 21.49 1.26 -23.98
CA SER A 307 20.09 1.66 -23.87
C SER A 307 19.32 0.72 -22.94
N VAL A 308 18.59 1.29 -21.98
CA VAL A 308 17.76 0.53 -21.04
C VAL A 308 16.29 0.90 -21.25
N PRO A 309 15.44 -0.05 -21.68
CA PRO A 309 14.00 0.17 -21.77
C PRO A 309 13.36 0.07 -20.38
N VAL A 310 12.40 0.95 -20.10
CA VAL A 310 11.61 0.97 -18.87
C VAL A 310 10.14 1.13 -19.22
N ASN A 311 9.32 0.17 -18.80
CA ASN A 311 7.87 0.25 -18.93
C ASN A 311 7.26 0.83 -17.67
N PHE A 312 6.31 1.75 -17.80
CA PHE A 312 5.51 2.28 -16.69
C PHE A 312 4.02 2.09 -16.97
N ILE A 313 3.24 1.93 -15.90
CA ILE A 313 1.79 1.80 -15.92
C ILE A 313 1.25 2.68 -14.80
N LEU A 314 0.22 3.49 -15.09
CA LEU A 314 -0.52 4.23 -14.07
C LEU A 314 -2.03 4.09 -14.27
N PRO A 315 -2.83 4.02 -13.18
CA PRO A 315 -4.28 4.08 -13.28
C PRO A 315 -4.71 5.47 -13.76
N TYR A 316 -5.73 5.51 -14.61
CA TYR A 316 -6.26 6.74 -15.20
C TYR A 316 -7.79 6.70 -15.22
N ASP A 317 -8.43 7.78 -14.81
CA ASP A 317 -9.88 7.88 -14.83
C ASP A 317 -10.36 8.15 -16.27
N LEU A 318 -11.24 7.29 -16.78
CA LEU A 318 -11.72 7.27 -18.17
C LEU A 318 -12.57 8.49 -18.55
N SER A 319 -12.65 9.49 -17.68
CA SER A 319 -13.53 10.65 -17.78
C SER A 319 -13.02 11.76 -18.70
N SER A 320 -11.84 11.63 -19.34
CA SER A 320 -11.26 12.73 -20.10
C SER A 320 -10.65 12.34 -21.45
N ASN A 321 -11.18 12.97 -22.51
CA ASN A 321 -10.67 13.01 -23.88
C ASN A 321 -9.34 13.78 -23.95
N VAL A 322 -8.30 13.26 -23.30
CA VAL A 322 -6.96 13.83 -23.34
C VAL A 322 -6.25 13.29 -24.59
N SER A 323 -6.13 14.12 -25.63
CA SER A 323 -5.44 13.76 -26.88
C SER A 323 -3.91 13.77 -26.72
N SER A 324 -3.41 14.57 -25.79
CA SER A 324 -1.97 14.67 -25.53
C SER A 324 -1.69 14.90 -24.05
N VAL A 325 -0.57 14.37 -23.58
CA VAL A 325 -0.14 14.47 -22.19
C VAL A 325 1.34 14.82 -22.14
N ILE A 326 1.72 15.65 -21.17
CA ILE A 326 3.12 15.91 -20.88
C ILE A 326 3.63 14.79 -19.98
N VAL A 327 4.71 14.14 -20.41
CA VAL A 327 5.44 13.15 -19.61
C VAL A 327 6.72 13.80 -19.08
N ASN A 328 6.76 14.06 -17.78
CA ASN A 328 7.93 14.56 -17.08
C ASN A 328 8.74 13.37 -16.56
N ILE A 329 10.03 13.35 -16.86
CA ILE A 329 10.93 12.29 -16.41
C ILE A 329 11.87 12.84 -15.36
N TYR A 330 11.86 12.19 -14.19
CA TYR A 330 12.74 12.48 -13.06
C TYR A 330 13.70 11.31 -12.87
N VAL A 331 14.99 11.60 -12.84
CA VAL A 331 16.03 10.60 -12.57
C VAL A 331 16.71 10.96 -11.27
N ASN A 332 16.72 10.02 -10.32
CA ASN A 332 17.29 10.21 -8.98
C ASN A 332 16.75 11.45 -8.24
N GLY A 333 15.50 11.84 -8.52
CA GLY A 333 14.85 13.00 -7.91
C GLY A 333 15.06 14.32 -8.65
N GLU A 334 15.92 14.35 -9.68
CA GLU A 334 16.14 15.54 -10.50
C GLU A 334 15.31 15.47 -11.79
N PHE A 335 14.66 16.58 -12.13
CA PHE A 335 13.97 16.73 -13.41
C PHE A 335 14.96 16.66 -14.57
N GLN A 336 14.67 15.81 -15.56
CA GLN A 336 15.54 15.64 -16.73
C GLN A 336 14.93 16.23 -17.99
N LYS A 337 13.66 15.90 -18.27
CA LYS A 337 13.02 16.21 -19.55
C LYS A 337 11.51 16.15 -19.43
N SER A 338 10.84 17.02 -20.18
CA SER A 338 9.40 16.90 -20.49
C SER A 338 9.26 16.46 -21.94
N ILE A 339 8.37 15.50 -22.19
CA ILE A 339 8.04 15.00 -23.53
C ILE A 339 6.54 15.19 -23.72
N LEU A 340 6.14 15.99 -24.70
CA LEU A 340 4.74 16.03 -25.12
C LEU A 340 4.44 14.76 -25.92
N ALA A 341 3.50 13.98 -25.45
CA ALA A 341 3.14 12.71 -26.06
C ALA A 341 1.69 12.75 -26.52
N GLN A 342 1.45 12.34 -27.76
CA GLN A 342 0.10 12.09 -28.24
C GLN A 342 -0.36 10.76 -27.67
N LEU A 343 -1.47 10.77 -26.93
CA LEU A 343 -2.08 9.52 -26.50
C LEU A 343 -2.69 8.90 -27.75
N GLY A 344 -2.14 7.78 -28.20
CA GLY A 344 -2.75 7.00 -29.26
C GLY A 344 -4.18 6.70 -28.87
N SER A 345 -5.14 7.27 -29.60
CA SER A 345 -6.52 6.77 -29.59
C SER A 345 -6.44 5.29 -29.93
N PHE A 346 -7.09 4.44 -29.13
CA PHE A 346 -7.54 3.15 -29.64
C PHE A 346 -8.59 3.45 -30.73
N ASN A 347 -8.14 3.80 -31.93
CA ASN A 347 -8.96 3.69 -33.11
C ASN A 347 -9.13 2.18 -33.33
N ASN A 348 -10.31 1.70 -32.97
CA ASN A 348 -10.85 0.43 -33.46
C ASN A 348 -11.00 0.50 -34.99
N THR A 349 -9.90 0.44 -35.74
CA THR A 349 -9.94 0.16 -37.18
C THR A 349 -8.67 -0.56 -37.64
N ASN A 350 -8.74 -1.89 -37.47
CA ASN A 350 -8.38 -2.96 -38.41
C ASN A 350 -6.92 -3.16 -38.86
N GLU A 351 -6.28 -4.17 -38.25
CA GLU A 351 -5.79 -5.36 -38.98
C GLU A 351 -5.61 -6.54 -38.00
N ASP A 352 -6.72 -7.02 -37.43
CA ASP A 352 -6.77 -8.42 -37.00
C ASP A 352 -6.83 -9.28 -38.27
N LYS A 353 -5.65 -9.70 -38.72
CA LYS A 353 -5.54 -10.92 -39.53
C LYS A 353 -6.09 -12.07 -38.69
N ASN A 354 -7.32 -12.47 -39.01
CA ASN A 354 -7.94 -13.79 -38.77
C ASN A 354 -7.17 -14.73 -37.85
N ASN A 355 -7.13 -14.38 -36.57
CA ASN A 355 -7.14 -15.34 -35.49
C ASN A 355 -8.29 -14.92 -34.59
N GLU A 356 -9.50 -15.24 -35.03
CA GLU A 356 -10.57 -15.50 -34.08
C GLU A 356 -10.01 -16.56 -33.11
N GLU A 357 -9.51 -16.14 -31.95
CA GLU A 357 -9.75 -16.93 -30.76
C GLU A 357 -11.27 -16.97 -30.63
N SER A 358 -11.84 -17.99 -31.26
CA SER A 358 -13.19 -18.43 -31.02
C SER A 358 -13.34 -18.46 -29.51
N LEU A 359 -14.18 -17.56 -28.97
CA LEU A 359 -14.78 -17.81 -27.69
C LEU A 359 -15.39 -19.19 -27.84
N ASP A 360 -14.81 -20.17 -27.19
CA ASP A 360 -15.30 -21.53 -27.27
C ASP A 360 -16.66 -21.52 -26.60
N TRP A 361 -17.70 -21.27 -27.40
CA TRP A 361 -19.07 -21.25 -26.97
C TRP A 361 -19.42 -22.60 -26.34
N SER A 362 -18.65 -23.68 -26.54
CA SER A 362 -18.81 -24.92 -25.80
C SER A 362 -18.64 -24.74 -24.28
N LEU A 363 -17.79 -23.83 -23.79
CA LEU A 363 -17.60 -23.60 -22.35
C LEU A 363 -18.77 -22.87 -21.68
N ILE A 364 -19.59 -22.13 -22.43
CA ILE A 364 -20.78 -21.42 -21.92
C ILE A 364 -22.08 -22.14 -22.31
N THR A 365 -22.11 -22.79 -23.49
CA THR A 365 -23.27 -23.54 -23.97
C THR A 365 -23.36 -24.93 -23.36
N ILE A 366 -22.26 -25.63 -23.03
CA ILE A 366 -22.33 -26.94 -22.36
C ILE A 366 -22.99 -26.82 -20.98
N PRO A 367 -22.62 -25.85 -20.11
CA PRO A 367 -23.32 -25.66 -18.84
C PRO A 367 -24.78 -25.23 -19.03
N LEU A 368 -25.08 -24.36 -19.99
CA LEU A 368 -26.44 -23.85 -20.20
C LEU A 368 -27.38 -24.91 -20.80
N VAL A 369 -26.87 -25.74 -21.71
CA VAL A 369 -27.56 -26.90 -22.29
C VAL A 369 -27.70 -28.02 -21.26
N ALA A 370 -26.69 -28.25 -20.41
CA ALA A 370 -26.79 -29.20 -19.30
C ALA A 370 -27.83 -28.74 -18.25
N ILE A 371 -27.88 -27.46 -17.91
CA ILE A 371 -28.87 -26.90 -16.98
C ILE A 371 -30.27 -26.98 -17.57
N THR A 372 -30.46 -26.66 -18.85
CA THR A 372 -31.77 -26.79 -19.52
C THR A 372 -32.20 -28.24 -19.72
N ALA A 373 -31.27 -29.16 -20.02
CA ALA A 373 -31.56 -30.60 -20.09
C ALA A 373 -31.91 -31.19 -18.72
N VAL A 374 -31.22 -30.79 -17.65
CA VAL A 374 -31.56 -31.19 -16.28
C VAL A 374 -32.93 -30.63 -15.87
N LEU A 375 -33.22 -29.36 -16.17
CA LEU A 375 -34.54 -28.77 -15.93
C LEU A 375 -35.64 -29.48 -16.73
N PHE A 376 -35.36 -29.87 -17.98
CA PHE A 376 -36.31 -30.59 -18.82
C PHE A 376 -36.53 -32.04 -18.32
N ILE A 377 -35.48 -32.76 -17.93
CA ILE A 377 -35.57 -34.09 -17.33
C ILE A 377 -36.33 -34.03 -16.01
N VAL A 378 -36.06 -33.03 -15.16
CA VAL A 378 -36.78 -32.82 -13.90
C VAL A 378 -38.26 -32.51 -14.17
N MET A 379 -38.58 -31.67 -15.16
CA MET A 379 -39.97 -31.38 -15.54
C MET A 379 -40.70 -32.60 -16.14
N VAL A 380 -40.05 -33.40 -16.99
CA VAL A 380 -40.63 -34.63 -17.57
C VAL A 380 -40.82 -35.71 -16.50
N SER A 381 -39.88 -35.84 -15.56
CA SER A 381 -39.98 -36.74 -14.39
C SER A 381 -41.11 -36.34 -13.45
N LEU A 382 -41.31 -35.04 -13.26
CA LEU A 382 -42.42 -34.47 -12.50
C LEU A 382 -43.78 -34.58 -13.23
N ARG A 383 -43.79 -34.77 -14.55
CA ARG A 383 -45.01 -34.95 -15.35
C ARG A 383 -45.44 -36.42 -15.46
N ARG A 384 -44.52 -37.39 -15.33
CA ARG A 384 -44.82 -38.84 -15.30
C ARG A 384 -45.26 -39.37 -13.93
N ARG A 385 -45.18 -38.56 -12.87
CA ARG A 385 -45.60 -38.91 -11.50
C ARG A 385 -46.88 -38.17 -11.05
N PHE A 386 -47.62 -37.56 -11.97
CA PHE A 386 -48.93 -36.95 -11.76
C PHE A 386 -49.95 -37.57 -12.69
#